data_AF-A0A316V7C5-F1
#
_entry.id   AF-A0A316V7C5-F1
#
_cell.length_a   1.000
_cell.length_b   1.000
_cell.length_c   1.000
_cell.angle_alpha   90.00
_cell.angle_beta   90.00
_cell.angle_gamma   90.00
#
_symmetry.space_group_name_H-M   'P 1'
#
loop_
_entity.id
_entity.type
_entity.pdbx_description
1 polymer ?
#
loop_
_entity_poly.entity_id
_entity_poly.type
_entity_poly.pdbx_seq_one_letter_code
_entity_poly.pdbx_strand_id
1 'polypeptide(L)'
;MMIRCKHAYGINYQDWQSNKVEASQRKFDHDAFYKKVRTATLPGPAKELHQAVVKLFVDSLVQDKRQSNKFKPISLFSKWLPSQDSYLNRTTSLFDDVATQIYHMDHDTVQRRPLLHARNYLRKAYISPLRKYAKIVERLMSEKKWQEITYPKVPSVCMTRNATNFKKHDEGRYLAYLKGAAAGETKINVSALKPHEICFPSHKQAKALPPDLANAQWEAYVAKMQKSGVLNNAVAISDVSGSMRGEPMNVSISLGLLVASLAQPPWKDHLITFSADPQYHLIQGSNLAQKLRNIARMNWGYNTNFDGVFNLILTTATHYSLKEEDMPKTLFVFSDMQFDEANGGYMPTTAFERIKKKYADAGYEMPQIVFWNLRDSSGVPVTITDEGTALIGGFSGNLLKIFLEGADFEKDWEMVKHTPKMTPVDTMRKAIDHERFNVLRVVD
;
A
#
# COMPACT_ATOMS: atom_id res chain seq x y z
N MET A 1 31.16 -43.80 18.77
CA MET A 1 32.41 -44.02 18.00
C MET A 1 32.94 -42.66 17.58
N MET A 2 33.98 -42.19 18.25
CA MET A 2 34.72 -40.97 17.89
C MET A 2 35.44 -41.15 16.54
N ILE A 3 35.90 -40.01 16.00
CA ILE A 3 36.93 -39.86 14.94
C ILE A 3 36.37 -39.84 13.51
N ARG A 4 36.21 -38.65 12.91
CA ARG A 4 37.17 -38.01 11.98
C ARG A 4 36.48 -36.89 11.17
N CYS A 5 36.84 -35.64 11.47
CA CYS A 5 37.18 -34.62 10.47
C CYS A 5 37.70 -33.39 11.22
N LYS A 6 39.00 -33.41 11.52
CA LYS A 6 39.78 -32.20 11.75
C LYS A 6 40.42 -31.82 10.41
N HIS A 7 40.56 -30.51 10.20
CA HIS A 7 41.29 -29.79 9.15
C HIS A 7 40.47 -29.29 7.95
N ALA A 8 39.67 -28.26 8.22
CA ALA A 8 39.83 -26.99 7.52
C ALA A 8 39.53 -25.86 8.53
N TYR A 9 40.48 -24.95 8.71
CA TYR A 9 40.53 -23.86 9.70
C TYR A 9 40.94 -24.28 11.12
N GLY A 10 42.20 -24.00 11.45
CA GLY A 10 42.79 -24.19 12.78
C GLY A 10 42.28 -23.17 13.79
N ILE A 11 41.07 -23.38 14.31
CA ILE A 11 40.56 -22.69 15.49
C ILE A 11 40.39 -23.75 16.58
N ASN A 12 41.15 -23.65 17.67
CA ASN A 12 41.02 -24.54 18.83
C ASN A 12 39.58 -24.45 19.40
N TYR A 13 39.02 -25.50 19.98
CA TYR A 13 37.69 -25.49 20.60
C TYR A 13 37.55 -24.40 21.68
N GLN A 14 38.64 -24.12 22.43
CA GLN A 14 38.69 -23.00 23.37
C GLN A 14 38.65 -21.65 22.64
N ASP A 15 39.39 -21.49 21.54
CA ASP A 15 39.33 -20.28 20.70
C ASP A 15 37.97 -20.13 20.02
N TRP A 16 37.29 -21.22 19.65
CA TRP A 16 35.94 -21.17 19.08
C TRP A 16 34.90 -20.72 20.13
N GLN A 17 35.00 -21.22 21.38
CA GLN A 17 34.15 -20.75 22.47
C GLN A 17 34.46 -19.30 22.84
N SER A 18 35.75 -18.93 22.93
CA SER A 18 36.17 -17.55 23.21
C SER A 18 35.73 -16.60 22.11
N ASN A 19 35.92 -16.96 20.83
CA ASN A 19 35.43 -16.18 19.68
C ASN A 19 33.91 -16.05 19.66
N LYS A 20 33.17 -17.06 20.13
CA LYS A 20 31.70 -17.00 20.21
C LYS A 20 31.23 -16.11 21.36
N VAL A 21 31.95 -16.11 22.48
CA VAL A 21 31.71 -15.20 23.61
C VAL A 21 32.09 -13.78 23.22
N GLU A 22 33.25 -13.56 22.60
CA GLU A 22 33.68 -12.26 22.09
C GLU A 22 32.77 -11.71 20.99
N ALA A 23 32.32 -12.54 20.03
CA ALA A 23 31.35 -12.11 19.02
C ALA A 23 30.00 -11.75 19.63
N SER A 24 29.58 -12.48 20.69
CA SER A 24 28.36 -12.17 21.44
C SER A 24 28.51 -10.88 22.24
N GLN A 25 29.69 -10.66 22.84
CA GLN A 25 30.03 -9.46 23.60
C GLN A 25 30.15 -8.23 22.68
N ARG A 26 30.86 -8.33 21.56
CA ARG A 26 30.95 -7.26 20.54
C ARG A 26 29.57 -6.92 19.96
N LYS A 27 28.70 -7.91 19.73
CA LYS A 27 27.32 -7.68 19.29
C LYS A 27 26.49 -7.00 20.39
N PHE A 28 26.68 -7.40 21.65
CA PHE A 28 26.04 -6.77 22.81
C PHE A 28 26.50 -5.32 23.00
N ASP A 29 27.80 -5.05 22.88
CA ASP A 29 28.40 -3.72 23.04
C ASP A 29 28.04 -2.80 21.86
N HIS A 30 27.98 -3.34 20.64
CA HIS A 30 27.52 -2.62 19.45
C HIS A 30 26.03 -2.26 19.54
N ASP A 31 25.16 -3.19 19.95
CA ASP A 31 23.74 -2.91 20.17
C ASP A 31 23.54 -1.92 21.34
N ALA A 32 24.35 -2.02 22.41
CA ALA A 32 24.31 -1.09 23.53
C ALA A 32 24.77 0.33 23.15
N PHE A 33 25.78 0.47 22.29
CA PHE A 33 26.26 1.75 21.77
C PHE A 33 25.18 2.47 20.96
N TYR A 34 24.54 1.81 19.98
CA TYR A 34 23.47 2.41 19.20
C TYR A 34 22.21 2.71 20.03
N LYS A 35 21.93 1.90 21.06
CA LYS A 35 20.84 2.13 22.00
C LYS A 35 21.07 3.38 22.87
N LYS A 36 22.29 3.55 23.42
CA LYS A 36 22.68 4.70 24.25
C LYS A 36 22.72 6.01 23.45
N VAL A 37 23.09 5.94 22.17
CA VAL A 37 23.22 7.08 21.25
C VAL A 37 21.89 7.50 20.61
N ARG A 38 20.76 6.79 20.80
CA ARG A 38 19.47 7.20 20.19
C ARG A 38 18.37 7.53 21.18
N THR A 39 18.17 6.78 22.27
CA THR A 39 17.14 7.17 23.26
C THR A 39 17.46 8.49 23.98
N ALA A 40 18.73 8.91 23.97
CA ALA A 40 19.18 10.19 24.52
C ALA A 40 19.14 11.36 23.50
N THR A 41 18.85 11.08 22.23
CA THR A 41 19.15 12.01 21.11
C THR A 41 17.97 12.18 20.15
N LEU A 42 16.84 11.53 20.42
CA LEU A 42 15.60 11.78 19.68
C LEU A 42 14.98 13.11 20.16
N PRO A 43 14.53 13.98 19.24
CA PRO A 43 13.74 15.16 19.57
C PRO A 43 12.51 14.77 20.42
N GLY A 44 12.03 15.68 21.28
CA GLY A 44 10.92 15.45 22.21
C GLY A 44 9.73 14.68 21.59
N PRO A 45 9.16 15.16 20.47
CA PRO A 45 8.01 14.50 19.82
C PRO A 45 8.31 13.07 19.34
N ALA A 46 9.52 12.79 18.86
CA ALA A 46 9.89 11.45 18.38
C ALA A 46 10.03 10.44 19.54
N LYS A 47 10.49 10.92 20.70
CA LYS A 47 10.60 10.10 21.92
C LYS A 47 9.22 9.75 22.47
N GLU A 48 8.30 10.71 22.51
CA GLU A 48 6.92 10.49 22.97
C GLU A 48 6.17 9.51 22.06
N LEU A 49 6.30 9.68 20.74
CA LEU A 49 5.75 8.73 19.77
C LEU A 49 6.30 7.31 20.00
N HIS A 50 7.61 7.16 20.21
CA HIS A 50 8.21 5.85 20.50
C HIS A 50 7.63 5.22 21.77
N GLN A 51 7.50 5.99 22.85
CA GLN A 51 6.91 5.52 24.11
C GLN A 51 5.45 5.10 23.94
N ALA A 52 4.66 5.88 23.19
CA ALA A 52 3.27 5.53 22.87
C ALA A 52 3.19 4.20 22.08
N VAL A 53 4.07 4.01 21.10
CA VAL A 53 4.15 2.75 20.33
C VAL A 53 4.55 1.57 21.22
N VAL A 54 5.57 1.73 22.07
CA VAL A 54 5.98 0.67 23.02
C VAL A 54 4.82 0.29 23.93
N LYS A 55 4.13 1.28 24.53
CA LYS A 55 2.96 1.06 25.39
C LYS A 55 1.85 0.30 24.65
N LEU A 56 1.54 0.70 23.42
CA LEU A 56 0.53 0.04 22.60
C LEU A 56 0.86 -1.45 22.37
N PHE A 57 2.13 -1.78 22.07
CA PHE A 57 2.56 -3.17 21.94
C PHE A 57 2.45 -3.95 23.24
N VAL A 58 2.86 -3.36 24.37
CA VAL A 58 2.80 -3.99 25.69
C VAL A 58 1.37 -4.31 26.06
N ASP A 59 0.48 -3.31 26.02
CA ASP A 59 -0.93 -3.45 26.39
C ASP A 59 -1.62 -4.51 25.52
N SER A 60 -1.38 -4.48 24.20
CA SER A 60 -1.98 -5.42 23.26
C SER A 60 -1.49 -6.85 23.46
N LEU A 61 -0.19 -7.07 23.71
CA LEU A 61 0.36 -8.42 23.95
C LEU A 61 -0.12 -9.02 25.27
N VAL A 62 -0.24 -8.20 26.32
CA VAL A 62 -0.81 -8.62 27.61
C VAL A 62 -2.28 -8.99 27.44
N GLN A 63 -3.04 -8.18 26.71
CA GLN A 63 -4.44 -8.49 26.38
C GLN A 63 -4.58 -9.77 25.56
N ASP A 64 -3.78 -9.95 24.50
CA ASP A 64 -3.79 -11.14 23.66
C ASP A 64 -3.48 -12.42 24.46
N LYS A 65 -2.52 -12.36 25.40
CA LYS A 65 -2.22 -13.48 26.29
C LYS A 65 -3.42 -13.84 27.16
N ARG A 66 -4.09 -12.85 27.74
CA ARG A 66 -5.32 -13.07 28.53
C ARG A 66 -6.47 -13.62 27.68
N GLN A 67 -6.64 -13.12 26.45
CA GLN A 67 -7.69 -13.56 25.53
C GLN A 67 -7.45 -14.97 25.00
N SER A 68 -6.22 -15.32 24.64
CA SER A 68 -5.88 -16.66 24.15
C SER A 68 -6.09 -17.73 25.23
N ASN A 69 -5.78 -17.44 26.50
CA ASN A 69 -6.10 -18.33 27.63
C ASN A 69 -7.61 -18.54 27.82
N LYS A 70 -8.44 -17.61 27.34
CA LYS A 70 -9.91 -17.70 27.34
C LYS A 70 -10.48 -18.21 26.01
N PHE A 71 -9.64 -18.74 25.12
CA PHE A 71 -10.02 -19.19 23.78
C PHE A 71 -10.75 -18.13 22.93
N LYS A 72 -10.43 -16.85 23.15
CA LYS A 72 -10.99 -15.73 22.38
C LYS A 72 -10.09 -15.34 21.19
N PRO A 73 -10.63 -14.70 20.14
CA PRO A 73 -9.80 -14.09 19.10
C PRO A 73 -8.78 -13.12 19.69
N ILE A 74 -7.59 -13.08 19.11
CA ILE A 74 -6.49 -12.18 19.51
C ILE A 74 -6.08 -11.29 18.34
N SER A 75 -5.36 -10.22 18.66
CA SER A 75 -4.78 -9.33 17.67
C SER A 75 -3.58 -9.94 16.92
N LEU A 76 -3.01 -9.18 15.98
CA LEU A 76 -1.79 -9.56 15.26
C LEU A 76 -0.52 -8.91 15.82
N PHE A 77 -0.57 -8.27 17.00
CA PHE A 77 0.60 -7.57 17.57
C PHE A 77 1.80 -8.50 17.75
N SER A 78 1.59 -9.76 18.15
CA SER A 78 2.66 -10.75 18.24
C SER A 78 3.33 -11.07 16.89
N LYS A 79 2.61 -10.94 15.77
CA LYS A 79 3.14 -11.11 14.41
C LYS A 79 3.90 -9.86 13.95
N TRP A 80 3.38 -8.67 14.24
CA TRP A 80 3.93 -7.40 13.77
C TRP A 80 5.07 -6.84 14.60
N LEU A 81 5.24 -7.28 15.85
CA LEU A 81 6.40 -6.91 16.64
C LEU A 81 7.69 -7.32 15.88
N PRO A 82 8.62 -6.39 15.63
CA PRO A 82 9.87 -6.69 14.93
C PRO A 82 10.63 -7.82 15.62
N SER A 83 11.30 -8.68 14.86
CA SER A 83 12.16 -9.69 15.47
C SER A 83 13.36 -9.01 16.13
N GLN A 84 13.89 -9.65 17.18
CA GLN A 84 15.05 -9.19 17.94
C GLN A 84 16.22 -8.76 17.03
N ASP A 85 16.52 -9.54 15.98
CA ASP A 85 17.65 -9.27 15.09
C ASP A 85 17.30 -8.44 13.85
N SER A 86 16.04 -7.99 13.72
CA SER A 86 15.59 -7.21 12.55
C SER A 86 16.26 -5.83 12.50
N TYR A 87 16.43 -5.31 11.28
CA TYR A 87 16.90 -3.94 11.06
C TYR A 87 16.08 -2.93 11.86
N LEU A 88 14.74 -3.07 11.84
CA LEU A 88 13.83 -2.21 12.59
C LEU A 88 14.12 -2.22 14.09
N ASN A 89 14.35 -3.39 14.69
CA ASN A 89 14.70 -3.42 16.12
C ASN A 89 16.08 -2.79 16.37
N ARG A 90 17.07 -3.03 15.50
CA ARG A 90 18.40 -2.41 15.64
C ARG A 90 18.32 -0.88 15.55
N THR A 91 17.38 -0.33 14.78
CA THR A 91 17.22 1.12 14.62
C THR A 91 16.32 1.76 15.67
N THR A 92 15.31 1.05 16.18
CA THR A 92 14.27 1.60 17.07
C THR A 92 14.35 1.09 18.52
N SER A 93 15.03 -0.03 18.79
CA SER A 93 14.98 -0.75 20.07
C SER A 93 13.58 -1.24 20.51
N LEU A 94 12.59 -1.21 19.62
CA LEU A 94 11.19 -1.50 19.96
C LEU A 94 10.99 -2.88 20.63
N PHE A 95 11.62 -3.94 20.12
CA PHE A 95 11.48 -5.28 20.72
C PHE A 95 12.07 -5.32 22.13
N ASP A 96 13.18 -4.62 22.34
CA ASP A 96 13.89 -4.62 23.61
C ASP A 96 13.11 -3.86 24.68
N ASP A 97 12.56 -2.71 24.32
CA ASP A 97 11.81 -1.87 25.26
C ASP A 97 10.49 -2.54 25.65
N VAL A 98 9.79 -3.15 24.68
CA VAL A 98 8.62 -4.01 24.94
C VAL A 98 8.98 -5.20 25.84
N ALA A 99 10.12 -5.85 25.57
CA ALA A 99 10.58 -6.98 26.39
C ALA A 99 10.87 -6.57 27.83
N THR A 100 11.58 -5.45 28.03
CA THR A 100 11.91 -4.93 29.35
C THR A 100 10.65 -4.56 30.13
N GLN A 101 9.70 -3.86 29.51
CA GLN A 101 8.48 -3.41 30.18
C GLN A 101 7.60 -4.59 30.59
N ILE A 102 7.34 -5.56 29.69
CA ILE A 102 6.59 -6.78 30.03
C ILE A 102 7.30 -7.58 31.14
N TYR A 103 8.63 -7.68 31.08
CA TYR A 103 9.37 -8.42 32.08
C TYR A 103 9.24 -7.80 33.48
N HIS A 104 9.35 -6.48 33.60
CA HIS A 104 9.16 -5.76 34.86
C HIS A 104 7.74 -5.91 35.41
N MET A 105 6.72 -5.85 34.53
CA MET A 105 5.32 -6.06 34.93
C MET A 105 5.07 -7.45 35.52
N ASP A 106 5.67 -8.49 34.94
CA ASP A 106 5.39 -9.89 35.31
C ASP A 106 6.27 -10.43 36.45
N HIS A 107 7.38 -9.76 36.81
CA HIS A 107 8.37 -10.32 37.76
C HIS A 107 8.60 -9.50 39.03
N ASP A 108 7.92 -8.37 39.24
CA ASP A 108 8.04 -7.52 40.44
C ASP A 108 9.49 -7.32 40.93
N THR A 109 10.44 -7.23 39.99
CA THR A 109 11.85 -7.02 40.28
C THR A 109 12.28 -5.65 39.78
N VAL A 110 12.62 -4.76 40.71
CA VAL A 110 13.23 -3.43 40.46
C VAL A 110 14.67 -3.57 39.92
N GLN A 111 15.31 -4.73 40.10
CA GLN A 111 16.67 -4.97 39.62
C GLN A 111 16.70 -5.15 38.10
N ARG A 112 17.58 -4.39 37.43
CA ARG A 112 17.92 -4.56 36.01
C ARG A 112 18.45 -5.97 35.77
N ARG A 113 17.57 -6.89 35.37
CA ARG A 113 18.02 -8.19 34.85
C ARG A 113 18.67 -8.00 33.48
N PRO A 114 19.61 -8.88 33.07
CA PRO A 114 20.21 -8.79 31.74
C PRO A 114 19.13 -8.80 30.67
N LEU A 115 19.19 -7.87 29.71
CA LEU A 115 18.23 -7.73 28.60
C LEU A 115 17.95 -9.06 27.88
N LEU A 116 18.93 -9.96 27.86
CA LEU A 116 18.79 -11.33 27.36
C LEU A 116 17.64 -12.11 28.03
N HIS A 117 17.45 -11.98 29.34
CA HIS A 117 16.37 -12.64 30.08
C HIS A 117 15.00 -12.09 29.68
N ALA A 118 14.88 -10.76 29.60
CA ALA A 118 13.64 -10.10 29.17
C ALA A 118 13.26 -10.51 27.73
N ARG A 119 14.23 -10.48 26.80
CA ARG A 119 14.06 -10.93 25.40
C ARG A 119 13.60 -12.39 25.34
N ASN A 120 14.25 -13.28 26.09
CA ASN A 120 13.90 -14.70 26.15
C ASN A 120 12.51 -14.93 26.74
N TYR A 121 12.16 -14.19 27.80
CA TYR A 121 10.85 -14.26 28.42
C TYR A 121 9.75 -13.82 27.45
N LEU A 122 9.89 -12.64 26.83
CA LEU A 122 8.94 -12.15 25.82
C LEU A 122 8.73 -13.17 24.70
N ARG A 123 9.82 -13.75 24.16
CA ARG A 123 9.75 -14.74 23.10
C ARG A 123 9.00 -16.01 23.54
N LYS A 124 9.32 -16.55 24.71
CA LYS A 124 8.79 -17.85 25.18
C LYS A 124 7.39 -17.74 25.77
N ALA A 125 7.10 -16.69 26.53
CA ALA A 125 5.85 -16.52 27.26
C ALA A 125 4.75 -15.80 26.46
N TYR A 126 5.12 -14.98 25.48
CA TYR A 126 4.16 -14.21 24.68
C TYR A 126 4.24 -14.56 23.18
N ILE A 127 5.35 -14.26 22.52
CA ILE A 127 5.40 -14.27 21.04
C ILE A 127 5.19 -15.65 20.45
N SER A 128 5.91 -16.68 20.91
CA SER A 128 5.79 -18.04 20.35
C SER A 128 4.40 -18.67 20.61
N PRO A 129 3.86 -18.64 21.85
CA PRO A 129 2.50 -19.14 22.12
C PRO A 129 1.42 -18.40 21.33
N LEU A 130 1.46 -17.06 21.29
CA LEU A 130 0.46 -16.27 20.58
C LEU A 130 0.50 -16.51 19.07
N ARG A 131 1.70 -16.59 18.46
CA ARG A 131 1.83 -16.94 17.03
C ARG A 131 1.34 -18.36 16.72
N LYS A 132 1.49 -19.30 17.64
CA LYS A 132 0.94 -20.65 17.51
C LYS A 132 -0.59 -20.62 17.58
N TYR A 133 -1.14 -19.93 18.56
CA TYR A 133 -2.58 -19.76 18.74
C TYR A 133 -3.24 -19.06 17.53
N ALA A 134 -2.61 -18.00 17.01
CA ALA A 134 -3.06 -17.29 15.82
C ALA A 134 -2.90 -18.09 14.51
N LYS A 135 -2.32 -19.29 14.55
CA LYS A 135 -2.06 -20.14 13.37
C LYS A 135 -1.35 -19.39 12.23
N ILE A 136 -0.29 -18.67 12.57
CA ILE A 136 0.50 -17.89 11.60
C ILE A 136 1.02 -18.81 10.48
N VAL A 137 0.74 -18.44 9.22
CA VAL A 137 0.98 -19.28 8.04
C VAL A 137 2.42 -19.71 7.93
N GLU A 138 3.39 -18.80 8.11
CA GLU A 138 4.80 -19.13 7.98
C GLU A 138 5.25 -20.16 9.02
N ARG A 139 4.58 -20.19 10.19
CA ARG A 139 4.83 -21.22 11.21
C ARG A 139 4.29 -22.58 10.76
N LEU A 140 3.06 -22.65 10.25
CA LEU A 140 2.48 -23.88 9.73
C LEU A 140 3.30 -24.45 8.57
N MET A 141 3.76 -23.59 7.67
CA MET A 141 4.67 -23.96 6.58
C MET A 141 5.99 -24.54 7.11
N SER A 142 6.61 -23.91 8.11
CA SER A 142 7.86 -24.38 8.71
C SER A 142 7.70 -25.73 9.42
N GLU A 143 6.53 -25.99 10.00
CA GLU A 143 6.17 -27.26 10.63
C GLU A 143 5.66 -28.31 9.61
N LYS A 144 5.64 -27.99 8.31
CA LYS A 144 5.09 -28.82 7.22
C LYS A 144 3.60 -29.18 7.40
N LYS A 145 2.85 -28.39 8.17
CA LYS A 145 1.43 -28.56 8.45
C LYS A 145 0.55 -27.84 7.41
N TRP A 146 0.76 -28.18 6.14
CA TRP A 146 0.04 -27.56 5.02
C TRP A 146 -1.48 -27.75 5.13
N GLN A 147 -1.91 -28.91 5.63
CA GLN A 147 -3.33 -29.23 5.80
C GLN A 147 -4.06 -28.33 6.82
N GLU A 148 -3.33 -27.72 7.76
CA GLU A 148 -3.91 -26.79 8.73
C GLU A 148 -4.09 -25.36 8.18
N ILE A 149 -3.53 -25.06 7.00
CA ILE A 149 -3.63 -23.73 6.38
C ILE A 149 -5.05 -23.51 5.88
N THR A 150 -5.68 -22.41 6.28
CA THR A 150 -7.00 -22.02 5.78
C THR A 150 -6.86 -20.91 4.74
N TYR A 151 -6.82 -21.24 3.44
CA TYR A 151 -6.54 -20.28 2.36
C TYR A 151 -7.35 -18.98 2.39
N PRO A 152 -8.69 -18.98 2.64
CA PRO A 152 -9.47 -17.74 2.73
C PRO A 152 -9.07 -16.81 3.88
N LYS A 153 -8.32 -17.31 4.88
CA LYS A 153 -7.79 -16.53 6.01
C LYS A 153 -6.35 -16.06 5.78
N VAL A 154 -5.68 -16.54 4.73
CA VAL A 154 -4.31 -16.13 4.41
C VAL A 154 -4.34 -14.68 3.87
N PRO A 155 -3.54 -13.77 4.44
CA PRO A 155 -3.42 -12.42 3.91
C PRO A 155 -2.84 -12.42 2.49
N SER A 156 -3.30 -11.53 1.61
CA SER A 156 -2.86 -11.49 0.20
C SER A 156 -1.34 -11.39 0.02
N VAL A 157 -0.66 -10.55 0.79
CA VAL A 157 0.80 -10.41 0.71
C VAL A 157 1.50 -11.73 1.06
N CYS A 158 0.97 -12.47 2.04
CA CYS A 158 1.47 -13.81 2.38
C CYS A 158 1.15 -14.81 1.25
N MET A 159 -0.05 -14.72 0.66
CA MET A 159 -0.46 -15.52 -0.49
C MET A 159 0.50 -15.37 -1.66
N THR A 160 0.78 -14.13 -2.05
CA THR A 160 1.70 -13.75 -3.13
C THR A 160 3.11 -14.26 -2.86
N ARG A 161 3.69 -13.95 -1.69
CA ARG A 161 5.07 -14.33 -1.35
C ARG A 161 5.29 -15.85 -1.30
N ASN A 162 4.27 -16.61 -0.97
CA ASN A 162 4.37 -18.06 -0.76
C ASN A 162 3.62 -18.88 -1.83
N ALA A 163 3.13 -18.27 -2.91
CA ALA A 163 2.36 -18.93 -3.96
C ALA A 163 3.07 -20.19 -4.50
N THR A 164 4.37 -20.09 -4.77
CA THR A 164 5.19 -21.23 -5.22
C THR A 164 5.22 -22.35 -4.19
N ASN A 165 5.30 -22.02 -2.91
CA ASN A 165 5.33 -23.01 -1.83
C ASN A 165 3.97 -23.70 -1.66
N PHE A 166 2.86 -22.95 -1.75
CA PHE A 166 1.52 -23.53 -1.72
C PHE A 166 1.31 -24.48 -2.90
N LYS A 167 1.66 -24.06 -4.12
CA LYS A 167 1.58 -24.91 -5.30
C LYS A 167 2.44 -26.17 -5.14
N LYS A 168 3.66 -26.04 -4.61
CA LYS A 168 4.57 -27.18 -4.45
C LYS A 168 4.11 -28.20 -3.40
N HIS A 169 3.47 -27.76 -2.32
CA HIS A 169 3.23 -28.60 -1.15
C HIS A 169 1.75 -28.90 -0.85
N ASP A 170 0.81 -28.19 -1.46
CA ASP A 170 -0.64 -28.36 -1.25
C ASP A 170 -1.43 -27.99 -2.53
N GLU A 171 -0.96 -28.49 -3.69
CA GLU A 171 -1.43 -28.09 -5.02
C GLU A 171 -2.95 -28.21 -5.19
N GLY A 172 -3.53 -29.36 -4.85
CA GLY A 172 -4.95 -29.63 -5.08
C GLY A 172 -5.86 -28.62 -4.37
N ARG A 173 -5.63 -28.40 -3.07
CA ARG A 173 -6.41 -27.42 -2.27
C ARG A 173 -6.12 -25.99 -2.70
N TYR A 174 -4.87 -25.68 -3.06
CA TYR A 174 -4.50 -24.36 -3.54
C TYR A 174 -5.19 -24.01 -4.86
N LEU A 175 -5.16 -24.91 -5.85
CA LEU A 175 -5.84 -24.72 -7.13
C LEU A 175 -7.36 -24.67 -6.97
N ALA A 176 -7.94 -25.49 -6.08
CA ALA A 176 -9.36 -25.40 -5.76
C ALA A 176 -9.73 -24.03 -5.18
N TYR A 177 -8.90 -23.50 -4.27
CA TYR A 177 -9.08 -22.15 -3.75
C TYR A 177 -8.99 -21.08 -4.86
N LEU A 178 -8.01 -21.16 -5.77
CA LEU A 178 -7.91 -20.19 -6.88
C LEU A 178 -9.13 -20.24 -7.81
N LYS A 179 -9.65 -21.44 -8.10
CA LYS A 179 -10.87 -21.59 -8.91
C LYS A 179 -12.09 -21.00 -8.23
N GLY A 180 -12.32 -21.33 -6.96
CA GLY A 180 -13.42 -20.75 -6.17
C GLY A 180 -13.26 -19.23 -5.99
N ALA A 181 -12.04 -18.71 -5.96
CA ALA A 181 -11.76 -17.28 -5.90
C ALA A 181 -12.12 -16.58 -7.23
N ALA A 182 -11.78 -17.19 -8.37
CA ALA A 182 -12.16 -16.68 -9.69
C ALA A 182 -13.69 -16.72 -9.92
N ALA A 183 -14.38 -17.72 -9.36
CA ALA A 183 -15.83 -17.83 -9.39
C ALA A 183 -16.56 -16.90 -8.40
N GLY A 184 -15.83 -16.16 -7.55
CA GLY A 184 -16.40 -15.29 -6.51
C GLY A 184 -16.95 -16.04 -5.28
N GLU A 185 -16.77 -17.35 -5.21
CA GLU A 185 -17.24 -18.24 -4.13
C GLU A 185 -16.37 -18.17 -2.88
N THR A 186 -15.10 -17.76 -3.04
CA THR A 186 -14.15 -17.66 -1.91
C THR A 186 -13.58 -16.26 -1.75
N LYS A 187 -13.45 -15.84 -0.48
CA LYS A 187 -12.94 -14.52 -0.13
C LYS A 187 -11.42 -14.43 -0.33
N ILE A 188 -10.97 -13.45 -1.12
CA ILE A 188 -9.55 -13.05 -1.20
C ILE A 188 -9.32 -11.77 -0.41
N ASN A 189 -8.38 -11.79 0.53
CA ASN A 189 -8.04 -10.62 1.36
C ASN A 189 -7.06 -9.69 0.64
N VAL A 190 -7.51 -8.87 -0.31
CA VAL A 190 -6.66 -7.99 -1.14
C VAL A 190 -6.29 -6.64 -0.51
N SER A 191 -6.75 -6.33 0.70
CA SER A 191 -6.63 -5.00 1.33
C SER A 191 -5.21 -4.43 1.44
N ALA A 192 -4.20 -5.29 1.56
CA ALA A 192 -2.81 -4.89 1.72
C ALA A 192 -2.03 -4.83 0.41
N LEU A 193 -2.60 -5.32 -0.71
CA LEU A 193 -1.94 -5.25 -2.01
C LEU A 193 -2.20 -3.89 -2.66
N LYS A 194 -1.20 -3.38 -3.36
CA LYS A 194 -1.35 -2.24 -4.25
C LYS A 194 -1.63 -2.72 -5.68
N PRO A 195 -2.32 -1.92 -6.52
CA PRO A 195 -2.65 -2.32 -7.90
C PRO A 195 -1.44 -2.79 -8.71
N HIS A 196 -0.33 -2.05 -8.67
CA HIS A 196 0.90 -2.42 -9.39
C HIS A 196 1.59 -3.67 -8.86
N GLU A 197 1.40 -4.05 -7.59
CA GLU A 197 1.96 -5.30 -7.05
C GLU A 197 1.22 -6.53 -7.60
N ILE A 198 -0.04 -6.36 -8.01
CA ILE A 198 -0.84 -7.41 -8.67
C ILE A 198 -0.50 -7.46 -10.17
N CYS A 199 -0.51 -6.31 -10.84
CA CYS A 199 -0.28 -6.20 -12.29
C CYS A 199 1.15 -6.49 -12.69
N PHE A 200 2.12 -6.02 -11.91
CA PHE A 200 3.55 -6.09 -12.19
C PHE A 200 4.32 -6.59 -10.96
N PRO A 201 4.22 -7.90 -10.64
CA PRO A 201 4.91 -8.48 -9.49
C PRO A 201 6.43 -8.25 -9.62
N SER A 202 7.00 -7.49 -8.70
CA SER A 202 8.43 -7.15 -8.73
C SER A 202 9.33 -8.40 -8.65
N HIS A 203 10.51 -8.38 -9.28
CA HIS A 203 11.50 -9.46 -9.18
C HIS A 203 11.93 -9.78 -7.73
N LYS A 204 11.82 -8.82 -6.80
CA LYS A 204 12.10 -9.01 -5.36
C LYS A 204 11.02 -9.85 -4.64
N GLN A 205 9.81 -9.90 -5.18
CA GLN A 205 8.74 -10.80 -4.75
C GLN A 205 8.86 -12.08 -5.59
N ALA A 206 9.64 -13.03 -5.07
CA ALA A 206 10.10 -14.24 -5.77
C ALA A 206 9.06 -14.91 -6.69
N LYS A 207 9.48 -15.10 -7.96
CA LYS A 207 8.81 -15.79 -9.08
C LYS A 207 7.49 -15.12 -9.51
N ALA A 208 7.33 -14.96 -10.84
CA ALA A 208 6.14 -14.40 -11.44
C ALA A 208 4.88 -14.98 -10.78
N LEU A 209 4.01 -14.09 -10.32
CA LEU A 209 2.74 -14.50 -9.70
C LEU A 209 2.03 -15.43 -10.70
N PRO A 210 1.51 -16.60 -10.27
CA PRO A 210 0.72 -17.44 -11.16
C PRO A 210 -0.39 -16.60 -11.83
N PRO A 211 -0.54 -16.61 -13.16
CA PRO A 211 -1.50 -15.75 -13.86
C PRO A 211 -2.92 -15.83 -13.29
N ASP A 212 -3.36 -17.04 -12.92
CA ASP A 212 -4.68 -17.26 -12.32
C ASP A 212 -4.83 -16.57 -10.96
N LEU A 213 -3.78 -16.59 -10.13
CA LEU A 213 -3.78 -15.88 -8.86
C LEU A 213 -3.81 -14.36 -9.09
N ALA A 214 -3.05 -13.86 -10.07
CA ALA A 214 -3.00 -12.42 -10.36
C ALA A 214 -4.37 -11.92 -10.84
N ASN A 215 -5.00 -12.68 -11.75
CA ASN A 215 -6.34 -12.38 -12.23
C ASN A 215 -7.36 -12.42 -11.09
N ALA A 216 -7.37 -13.48 -10.27
CA ALA A 216 -8.30 -13.58 -9.14
C ALA A 216 -8.10 -12.45 -8.11
N GLN A 217 -6.84 -12.10 -7.80
CA GLN A 217 -6.54 -10.97 -6.91
C GLN A 217 -7.01 -9.64 -7.50
N TRP A 218 -6.85 -9.43 -8.81
CA TRP A 218 -7.30 -8.23 -9.49
C TRP A 218 -8.82 -8.09 -9.47
N GLU A 219 -9.56 -9.12 -9.88
CA GLU A 219 -11.03 -9.10 -9.88
C GLU A 219 -11.58 -8.88 -8.47
N ALA A 220 -10.99 -9.54 -7.45
CA ALA A 220 -11.36 -9.30 -6.05
C ALA A 220 -11.03 -7.87 -5.58
N TYR A 221 -9.95 -7.27 -6.08
CA TYR A 221 -9.59 -5.88 -5.79
C TYR A 221 -10.60 -4.91 -6.39
N VAL A 222 -10.92 -5.06 -7.67
CA VAL A 222 -11.92 -4.24 -8.37
C VAL A 222 -13.28 -4.37 -7.69
N ALA A 223 -13.76 -5.60 -7.45
CA ALA A 223 -15.04 -5.84 -6.78
C ALA A 223 -15.11 -5.23 -5.37
N LYS A 224 -14.00 -5.25 -4.63
CA LYS A 224 -13.91 -4.60 -3.31
C LYS A 224 -14.00 -3.07 -3.44
N MET A 225 -13.36 -2.49 -4.43
CA MET A 225 -13.40 -1.04 -4.67
C MET A 225 -14.80 -0.62 -5.12
N GLN A 226 -15.44 -1.37 -6.03
CA GLN A 226 -16.83 -1.15 -6.46
C GLN A 226 -17.82 -1.17 -5.29
N LYS A 227 -17.61 -2.05 -4.30
CA LYS A 227 -18.42 -2.05 -3.06
C LYS A 227 -18.25 -0.81 -2.19
N SER A 228 -17.14 -0.09 -2.33
CA SER A 228 -16.93 1.19 -1.65
C SER A 228 -17.47 2.38 -2.45
N GLY A 229 -18.09 2.10 -3.61
CA GLY A 229 -18.56 3.12 -4.53
C GLY A 229 -18.09 2.90 -5.96
N VAL A 230 -18.65 3.71 -6.86
CA VAL A 230 -18.25 3.80 -8.26
C VAL A 230 -17.61 5.17 -8.51
N LEU A 231 -16.75 5.25 -9.52
CA LEU A 231 -16.30 6.55 -10.01
C LEU A 231 -17.32 7.03 -11.04
N ASN A 232 -18.23 7.92 -10.65
CA ASN A 232 -19.15 8.51 -11.61
C ASN A 232 -18.39 9.39 -12.58
N ASN A 233 -18.50 8.98 -13.85
CA ASN A 233 -17.92 9.61 -15.01
C ASN A 233 -16.47 10.07 -14.76
N ALA A 234 -15.58 9.12 -14.50
CA ALA A 234 -14.15 9.40 -14.38
C ALA A 234 -13.38 8.86 -15.57
N VAL A 235 -12.34 9.58 -15.98
CA VAL A 235 -11.43 9.17 -17.04
C VAL A 235 -10.01 9.24 -16.52
N ALA A 236 -9.20 8.22 -16.83
CA ALA A 236 -7.78 8.20 -16.51
C ALA A 236 -6.93 8.61 -17.72
N ILE A 237 -5.93 9.42 -17.43
CA ILE A 237 -4.85 9.83 -18.32
C ILE A 237 -3.57 9.24 -17.75
N SER A 238 -3.03 8.23 -18.43
CA SER A 238 -1.88 7.46 -17.94
C SER A 238 -0.60 7.85 -18.65
N ASP A 239 0.34 8.45 -17.92
CA ASP A 239 1.69 8.72 -18.38
C ASP A 239 2.54 7.45 -18.33
N VAL A 240 3.16 7.12 -19.46
CA VAL A 240 4.16 6.06 -19.58
C VAL A 240 5.37 6.52 -20.41
N SER A 241 5.63 7.82 -20.41
CA SER A 241 6.82 8.41 -21.00
C SER A 241 8.12 7.79 -20.46
N GLY A 242 9.24 8.09 -21.11
CA GLY A 242 10.55 7.54 -20.72
C GLY A 242 10.93 7.83 -19.25
N SER A 243 10.52 8.98 -18.70
CA SER A 243 10.78 9.36 -17.31
C SER A 243 9.97 8.52 -16.31
N MET A 244 8.83 7.97 -16.72
CA MET A 244 8.03 7.04 -15.92
C MET A 244 8.65 5.65 -15.79
N ARG A 245 9.70 5.32 -16.57
CA ARG A 245 10.29 3.98 -16.62
C ARG A 245 10.58 3.39 -15.24
N GLY A 246 10.13 2.15 -15.04
CA GLY A 246 10.26 1.40 -13.80
C GLY A 246 8.94 1.29 -13.04
N GLU A 247 9.01 1.41 -11.72
CA GLU A 247 7.83 1.31 -10.85
C GLU A 247 6.76 2.39 -11.11
N PRO A 248 7.09 3.67 -11.38
CA PRO A 248 6.07 4.70 -11.66
C PRO A 248 5.18 4.36 -12.85
N MET A 249 5.75 3.88 -13.97
CA MET A 249 5.00 3.42 -15.14
C MET A 249 4.08 2.24 -14.80
N ASN A 250 4.57 1.26 -14.06
CA ASN A 250 3.75 0.13 -13.60
C ASN A 250 2.57 0.62 -12.75
N VAL A 251 2.78 1.64 -11.92
CA VAL A 251 1.73 2.26 -11.11
C VAL A 251 0.73 3.01 -11.97
N SER A 252 1.19 3.82 -12.93
CA SER A 252 0.35 4.58 -13.87
C SER A 252 -0.59 3.67 -14.65
N ILE A 253 -0.05 2.58 -15.24
CA ILE A 253 -0.84 1.59 -15.97
C ILE A 253 -1.86 0.90 -15.05
N SER A 254 -1.45 0.53 -13.84
CA SER A 254 -2.31 -0.20 -12.91
C SER A 254 -3.43 0.65 -12.33
N LEU A 255 -3.16 1.93 -12.03
CA LEU A 255 -4.17 2.87 -11.55
C LEU A 255 -5.09 3.31 -12.69
N GLY A 256 -4.56 3.52 -13.91
CA GLY A 256 -5.38 3.77 -15.09
C GLY A 256 -6.36 2.64 -15.35
N LEU A 257 -5.89 1.39 -15.38
CA LEU A 257 -6.74 0.21 -15.52
C LEU A 257 -7.80 0.12 -14.40
N LEU A 258 -7.44 0.48 -13.17
CA LEU A 258 -8.37 0.49 -12.04
C LEU A 258 -9.47 1.54 -12.23
N VAL A 259 -9.12 2.78 -12.58
CA VAL A 259 -10.09 3.86 -12.85
C VAL A 259 -11.04 3.44 -13.98
N ALA A 260 -10.51 2.95 -15.10
CA ALA A 260 -11.32 2.51 -16.23
C ALA A 260 -12.26 1.35 -15.87
N SER A 261 -11.83 0.45 -14.97
CA SER A 261 -12.66 -0.66 -14.46
C SER A 261 -13.78 -0.20 -13.52
N LEU A 262 -13.57 0.91 -12.80
CA LEU A 262 -14.50 1.51 -11.83
C LEU A 262 -15.42 2.58 -12.43
N ALA A 263 -15.08 3.09 -13.62
CA ALA A 263 -15.88 4.06 -14.35
C ALA A 263 -17.19 3.46 -14.87
N GLN A 264 -18.20 4.32 -15.01
CA GLN A 264 -19.50 3.99 -15.63
C GLN A 264 -19.47 4.27 -17.15
N PRO A 265 -20.34 3.61 -17.94
CA PRO A 265 -20.59 4.01 -19.32
C PRO A 265 -20.96 5.51 -19.40
N PRO A 266 -20.54 6.25 -20.45
CA PRO A 266 -19.81 5.79 -21.64
C PRO A 266 -18.30 5.64 -21.46
N TRP A 267 -17.74 6.04 -20.31
CA TRP A 267 -16.29 6.10 -20.05
C TRP A 267 -15.66 4.78 -19.58
N LYS A 268 -16.50 3.80 -19.25
CA LYS A 268 -16.08 2.47 -18.80
C LYS A 268 -15.07 1.85 -19.78
N ASP A 269 -14.01 1.26 -19.22
CA ASP A 269 -12.94 0.58 -19.95
C ASP A 269 -12.15 1.47 -20.93
N HIS A 270 -12.29 2.81 -20.86
CA HIS A 270 -11.51 3.75 -21.68
C HIS A 270 -10.40 4.43 -20.88
N LEU A 271 -9.28 4.69 -21.57
CA LEU A 271 -8.18 5.55 -21.14
C LEU A 271 -7.97 6.67 -22.17
N ILE A 272 -7.37 7.76 -21.75
CA ILE A 272 -6.81 8.76 -22.68
C ILE A 272 -5.28 8.65 -22.64
N THR A 273 -4.65 8.65 -23.81
CA THR A 273 -3.20 8.61 -23.94
C THR A 273 -2.54 9.89 -23.43
N PHE A 274 -1.42 9.76 -22.74
CA PHE A 274 -0.53 10.87 -22.40
C PHE A 274 0.36 11.18 -23.63
N SER A 275 -0.18 11.97 -24.56
CA SER A 275 0.46 12.31 -25.85
C SER A 275 0.17 13.75 -26.29
N ALA A 276 0.99 14.29 -27.20
CA ALA A 276 0.72 15.56 -27.89
C ALA A 276 -0.59 15.52 -28.71
N ASP A 277 -0.92 14.36 -29.26
CA ASP A 277 -2.19 14.03 -29.92
C ASP A 277 -2.95 13.02 -29.05
N PRO A 278 -3.75 13.46 -28.07
CA PRO A 278 -4.45 12.57 -27.14
C PRO A 278 -5.54 11.78 -27.85
N GLN A 279 -5.65 10.49 -27.54
CA GLN A 279 -6.63 9.58 -28.15
C GLN A 279 -7.30 8.72 -27.08
N TYR A 280 -8.56 8.35 -27.32
CA TYR A 280 -9.22 7.32 -26.54
C TYR A 280 -8.65 5.95 -26.87
N HIS A 281 -8.37 5.18 -25.83
CA HIS A 281 -8.00 3.78 -25.94
C HIS A 281 -8.97 2.91 -25.18
N LEU A 282 -9.65 2.02 -25.91
CA LEU A 282 -10.52 1.00 -25.33
C LEU A 282 -9.65 -0.17 -24.84
N ILE A 283 -9.74 -0.45 -23.54
CA ILE A 283 -9.05 -1.57 -22.92
C ILE A 283 -9.73 -2.88 -23.34
N GLN A 284 -8.98 -3.73 -24.05
CA GLN A 284 -9.46 -5.03 -24.51
C GLN A 284 -8.76 -6.17 -23.77
N GLY A 285 -9.51 -7.23 -23.46
CA GLY A 285 -8.97 -8.49 -22.91
C GLY A 285 -9.91 -9.18 -21.92
N SER A 286 -9.89 -10.51 -21.95
CA SER A 286 -10.70 -11.38 -21.07
C SER A 286 -10.09 -11.59 -19.68
N ASN A 287 -8.81 -11.29 -19.50
CA ASN A 287 -8.08 -11.44 -18.24
C ASN A 287 -7.05 -10.32 -18.07
N LEU A 288 -6.55 -10.16 -16.83
CA LEU A 288 -5.59 -9.12 -16.46
C LEU A 288 -4.37 -9.07 -17.40
N ALA A 289 -3.78 -10.23 -17.72
CA ALA A 289 -2.59 -10.28 -18.57
C ALA A 289 -2.86 -9.84 -20.02
N GLN A 290 -4.08 -10.05 -20.53
CA GLN A 290 -4.48 -9.52 -21.84
C GLN A 290 -4.72 -8.01 -21.76
N LYS A 291 -5.45 -7.53 -20.75
CA LYS A 291 -5.71 -6.09 -20.54
C LYS A 291 -4.42 -5.28 -20.40
N LEU A 292 -3.47 -5.76 -19.58
CA LEU A 292 -2.16 -5.12 -19.41
C LEU A 292 -1.33 -5.11 -20.70
N ARG A 293 -1.38 -6.18 -21.51
CA ARG A 293 -0.71 -6.21 -22.82
C ARG A 293 -1.35 -5.27 -23.84
N ASN A 294 -2.66 -5.13 -23.80
CA ASN A 294 -3.39 -4.19 -24.66
C ASN A 294 -3.02 -2.74 -24.29
N ILE A 295 -3.01 -2.39 -23.00
CA ILE A 295 -2.56 -1.08 -22.53
C ILE A 295 -1.10 -0.84 -22.90
N ALA A 296 -0.20 -1.79 -22.61
CA ALA A 296 1.23 -1.63 -22.90
C ALA A 296 1.57 -1.39 -24.39
N ARG A 297 0.67 -1.72 -25.32
CA ARG A 297 0.81 -1.53 -26.77
C ARG A 297 0.19 -0.25 -27.30
N MET A 298 -0.42 0.58 -26.46
CA MET A 298 -0.94 1.89 -26.84
C MET A 298 0.16 2.75 -27.45
N ASN A 299 -0.22 3.67 -28.34
CA ASN A 299 0.72 4.64 -28.88
C ASN A 299 1.03 5.71 -27.84
N TRP A 300 2.00 5.43 -26.99
CA TRP A 300 2.39 6.31 -25.90
C TRP A 300 3.29 7.44 -26.42
N GLY A 301 2.87 8.69 -26.20
CA GLY A 301 3.68 9.86 -26.49
C GLY A 301 4.74 10.12 -25.40
N TYR A 302 5.46 11.24 -25.53
CA TYR A 302 6.47 11.69 -24.55
C TYR A 302 6.04 12.91 -23.73
N ASN A 303 4.87 13.49 -24.00
CA ASN A 303 4.34 14.68 -23.36
C ASN A 303 2.80 14.66 -23.42
N THR A 304 2.12 15.60 -22.74
CA THR A 304 0.65 15.73 -22.81
C THR A 304 0.21 17.12 -23.22
N ASN A 305 -0.81 17.15 -24.07
CA ASN A 305 -1.55 18.36 -24.43
C ASN A 305 -2.90 18.39 -23.71
N PHE A 306 -2.98 19.06 -22.54
CA PHE A 306 -4.23 19.14 -21.77
C PHE A 306 -5.35 19.86 -22.52
N ASP A 307 -5.06 20.95 -23.24
CA ASP A 307 -6.06 21.59 -24.12
C ASP A 307 -6.62 20.56 -25.12
N GLY A 308 -5.76 19.72 -25.71
CA GLY A 308 -6.14 18.63 -26.60
C GLY A 308 -7.05 17.60 -25.93
N VAL A 309 -6.74 17.19 -24.70
CA VAL A 309 -7.56 16.23 -23.93
C VAL A 309 -8.95 16.80 -23.66
N PHE A 310 -9.04 18.05 -23.20
CA PHE A 310 -10.31 18.71 -22.92
C PHE A 310 -11.13 18.90 -24.20
N ASN A 311 -10.50 19.27 -25.31
CA ASN A 311 -11.18 19.38 -26.60
C ASN A 311 -11.64 18.01 -27.11
N LEU A 312 -10.85 16.95 -26.94
CA LEU A 312 -11.21 15.57 -27.32
C LEU A 312 -12.50 15.13 -26.61
N ILE A 313 -12.57 15.35 -25.30
CA ILE A 313 -13.76 15.05 -24.48
C ILE A 313 -14.96 15.88 -24.96
N LEU A 314 -14.80 17.19 -25.09
CA LEU A 314 -15.88 18.08 -25.48
C LEU A 314 -16.42 17.77 -26.89
N THR A 315 -15.52 17.48 -27.83
CA THR A 315 -15.88 17.11 -29.20
C THR A 315 -16.63 15.79 -29.24
N THR A 316 -16.20 14.82 -28.42
CA THR A 316 -16.88 13.52 -28.30
C THR A 316 -18.27 13.69 -27.69
N ALA A 317 -18.39 14.49 -26.62
CA ALA A 317 -19.65 14.76 -25.96
C ALA A 317 -20.67 15.46 -26.87
N THR A 318 -20.22 16.50 -27.59
CA THR A 318 -21.05 17.21 -28.56
C THR A 318 -21.45 16.33 -29.74
N HIS A 319 -20.53 15.52 -30.27
CA HIS A 319 -20.82 14.60 -31.37
C HIS A 319 -21.87 13.57 -31.01
N TYR A 320 -21.78 12.96 -29.83
CA TYR A 320 -22.74 11.96 -29.35
C TYR A 320 -23.95 12.56 -28.64
N SER A 321 -24.04 13.89 -28.52
CA SER A 321 -25.09 14.59 -27.77
C SER A 321 -25.27 14.03 -26.36
N LEU A 322 -24.15 13.84 -25.65
CA LEU A 322 -24.18 13.35 -24.28
C LEU A 322 -24.99 14.30 -23.40
N LYS A 323 -25.62 13.76 -22.37
CA LYS A 323 -26.19 14.61 -21.33
C LYS A 323 -25.09 15.07 -20.39
N GLU A 324 -25.30 16.20 -19.73
CA GLU A 324 -24.38 16.68 -18.69
C GLU A 324 -24.19 15.63 -17.57
N GLU A 325 -25.23 14.86 -17.25
CA GLU A 325 -25.15 13.77 -16.27
C GLU A 325 -24.19 12.63 -16.68
N ASP A 326 -23.87 12.51 -17.97
CA ASP A 326 -22.97 11.50 -18.53
C ASP A 326 -21.56 12.07 -18.79
N MET A 327 -21.34 13.39 -18.61
CA MET A 327 -20.03 14.02 -18.79
C MET A 327 -19.04 13.61 -17.71
N PRO A 328 -17.73 13.51 -18.04
CA PRO A 328 -16.74 13.16 -17.05
C PRO A 328 -16.65 14.25 -16.00
N LYS A 329 -16.85 13.89 -14.73
CA LYS A 329 -16.76 14.80 -13.59
C LYS A 329 -15.32 14.95 -13.09
N THR A 330 -14.50 13.91 -13.27
CA THR A 330 -13.12 13.87 -12.74
C THR A 330 -12.15 13.25 -13.74
N LEU A 331 -11.04 13.93 -14.00
CA LEU A 331 -9.90 13.42 -14.77
C LEU A 331 -8.76 13.08 -13.82
N PHE A 332 -8.30 11.82 -13.84
CA PHE A 332 -7.14 11.38 -13.08
C PHE A 332 -5.89 11.41 -13.96
N VAL A 333 -4.91 12.23 -13.61
CA VAL A 333 -3.64 12.35 -14.33
C VAL A 333 -2.56 11.60 -13.55
N PHE A 334 -2.16 10.42 -14.03
CA PHE A 334 -1.11 9.62 -13.42
C PHE A 334 0.23 9.92 -14.11
N SER A 335 1.09 10.73 -13.50
CA SER A 335 2.37 11.19 -14.09
C SER A 335 3.44 11.42 -13.03
N ASP A 336 4.69 11.59 -13.44
CA ASP A 336 5.78 12.06 -12.58
C ASP A 336 5.84 13.58 -12.45
N MET A 337 4.83 14.28 -12.96
CA MET A 337 4.68 15.75 -12.89
C MET A 337 5.83 16.52 -13.54
N GLN A 338 6.62 15.87 -14.41
CA GLN A 338 7.59 16.53 -15.27
C GLN A 338 6.88 17.04 -16.52
N PHE A 339 6.08 18.09 -16.38
CA PHE A 339 5.46 18.75 -17.52
C PHE A 339 6.52 19.53 -18.28
N ASP A 340 6.93 19.02 -19.44
CA ASP A 340 7.99 19.62 -20.26
C ASP A 340 7.79 21.13 -20.49
N GLU A 341 8.93 21.82 -20.59
CA GLU A 341 9.13 23.27 -20.69
C GLU A 341 8.49 23.92 -21.93
N ALA A 342 7.94 23.14 -22.87
CA ALA A 342 7.39 23.63 -24.13
C ALA A 342 6.08 24.45 -24.00
N ASN A 343 5.42 24.42 -22.83
CA ASN A 343 4.34 25.35 -22.46
C ASN A 343 4.54 25.97 -21.05
N GLY A 344 5.75 25.85 -20.47
CA GLY A 344 6.07 26.49 -19.20
C GLY A 344 5.49 25.84 -17.94
N GLY A 345 5.40 24.49 -17.87
CA GLY A 345 5.25 23.69 -16.64
C GLY A 345 4.00 23.90 -15.75
N TYR A 346 3.22 24.94 -16.04
CA TYR A 346 2.07 25.44 -15.32
C TYR A 346 0.95 25.59 -16.34
N MET A 347 -0.23 25.02 -16.08
CA MET A 347 -1.42 25.42 -16.84
C MET A 347 -1.79 26.82 -16.35
N PRO A 348 -1.59 27.88 -17.13
CA PRO A 348 -1.90 29.22 -16.67
C PRO A 348 -3.38 29.27 -16.29
N THR A 349 -3.74 30.00 -15.24
CA THR A 349 -5.14 30.21 -14.84
C THR A 349 -6.02 30.61 -16.03
N THR A 350 -5.45 31.37 -16.96
CA THR A 350 -6.08 31.79 -18.23
C THR A 350 -6.39 30.63 -19.20
N ALA A 351 -5.61 29.54 -19.18
CA ALA A 351 -5.89 28.34 -19.98
C ALA A 351 -7.07 27.55 -19.40
N PHE A 352 -7.13 27.40 -18.07
CA PHE A 352 -8.30 26.79 -17.40
C PHE A 352 -9.57 27.61 -17.59
N GLU A 353 -9.49 28.93 -17.47
CA GLU A 353 -10.63 29.82 -17.75
C GLU A 353 -11.12 29.69 -19.19
N ARG A 354 -10.20 29.61 -20.17
CA ARG A 354 -10.54 29.41 -21.58
C ARG A 354 -11.25 28.07 -21.81
N ILE A 355 -10.75 26.98 -21.23
CA ILE A 355 -11.37 25.65 -21.36
C ILE A 355 -12.74 25.64 -20.67
N LYS A 356 -12.84 26.22 -19.47
CA LYS A 356 -14.09 26.33 -18.73
C LYS A 356 -15.15 27.09 -19.52
N LYS A 357 -14.77 28.19 -20.18
CA LYS A 357 -15.66 28.93 -21.07
C LYS A 357 -16.13 28.07 -22.25
N LYS A 358 -15.23 27.33 -22.92
CA LYS A 358 -15.61 26.44 -24.03
C LYS A 358 -16.62 25.37 -23.61
N TYR A 359 -16.45 24.78 -22.44
CA TYR A 359 -17.40 23.79 -21.89
C TYR A 359 -18.76 24.44 -21.61
N ALA A 360 -18.76 25.60 -20.96
CA ALA A 360 -19.99 26.34 -20.66
C ALA A 360 -20.75 26.76 -21.95
N ASP A 361 -20.02 27.25 -22.97
CA ASP A 361 -20.60 27.64 -24.26
C ASP A 361 -21.24 26.44 -25.00
N ALA A 362 -20.75 25.22 -24.74
CA ALA A 362 -21.30 23.97 -25.26
C ALA A 362 -22.38 23.34 -24.37
N GLY A 363 -22.73 23.97 -23.23
CA GLY A 363 -23.75 23.49 -22.30
C GLY A 363 -23.28 22.43 -21.30
N TYR A 364 -21.96 22.30 -21.10
CA TYR A 364 -21.38 21.31 -20.19
C TYR A 364 -20.54 21.93 -19.06
N GLU A 365 -20.39 21.22 -17.94
CA GLU A 365 -19.42 21.61 -16.90
C GLU A 365 -18.02 21.04 -17.19
N MET A 366 -16.99 21.82 -16.89
CA MET A 366 -15.61 21.36 -17.04
C MET A 366 -15.28 20.32 -15.95
N PRO A 367 -14.70 19.16 -16.33
CA PRO A 367 -14.25 18.15 -15.38
C PRO A 367 -13.22 18.70 -14.38
N GLN A 368 -13.28 18.23 -13.13
CA GLN A 368 -12.23 18.44 -12.14
C GLN A 368 -10.98 17.62 -12.50
N ILE A 369 -9.81 18.04 -12.02
CA ILE A 369 -8.53 17.38 -12.33
C ILE A 369 -7.83 16.92 -11.05
N VAL A 370 -7.51 15.63 -11.00
CA VAL A 370 -6.72 15.04 -9.93
C VAL A 370 -5.33 14.71 -10.49
N PHE A 371 -4.35 15.53 -10.14
CA PHE A 371 -2.95 15.29 -10.44
C PHE A 371 -2.40 14.28 -9.44
N TRP A 372 -1.97 13.12 -9.95
CA TRP A 372 -1.43 12.04 -9.16
C TRP A 372 0.05 11.83 -9.45
N ASN A 373 0.90 12.32 -8.56
CA ASN A 373 2.35 12.26 -8.68
C ASN A 373 2.88 10.86 -8.31
N LEU A 374 3.56 10.24 -9.27
CA LEU A 374 4.11 8.89 -9.19
C LEU A 374 5.64 8.88 -9.04
N ARG A 375 6.29 10.03 -8.96
CA ARG A 375 7.73 10.15 -8.72
C ARG A 375 8.00 11.26 -7.70
N ASP A 376 9.12 11.15 -7.00
CA ASP A 376 9.62 12.26 -6.20
C ASP A 376 10.16 13.33 -7.14
N SER A 377 9.33 14.33 -7.44
CA SER A 377 9.62 15.44 -8.34
C SER A 377 9.10 16.74 -7.74
N SER A 378 9.78 17.85 -8.02
CA SER A 378 9.40 19.19 -7.55
C SER A 378 8.36 19.87 -8.43
N GLY A 379 7.90 19.22 -9.51
CA GLY A 379 6.89 19.77 -10.40
C GLY A 379 5.53 19.78 -9.72
N VAL A 380 4.93 20.97 -9.60
CA VAL A 380 3.57 21.13 -9.07
C VAL A 380 2.74 21.87 -10.14
N PRO A 381 1.77 21.20 -10.79
CA PRO A 381 1.03 21.79 -11.91
C PRO A 381 -0.01 22.83 -11.48
N VAL A 382 -0.31 22.93 -10.18
CA VAL A 382 -1.40 23.72 -9.60
C VAL A 382 -0.99 24.33 -8.26
N THR A 383 -1.59 25.45 -7.89
CA THR A 383 -1.41 26.08 -6.58
C THR A 383 -2.34 25.47 -5.52
N ILE A 384 -2.04 25.70 -4.24
CA ILE A 384 -2.84 25.16 -3.12
C ILE A 384 -4.30 25.67 -3.11
N THR A 385 -4.60 26.75 -3.83
CA THR A 385 -5.91 27.41 -3.90
C THR A 385 -6.65 27.17 -5.22
N ASP A 386 -6.05 26.44 -6.17
CA ASP A 386 -6.68 26.23 -7.48
C ASP A 386 -7.92 25.34 -7.34
N GLU A 387 -9.09 25.96 -7.54
CA GLU A 387 -10.39 25.31 -7.43
C GLU A 387 -10.59 24.23 -8.51
N GLY A 388 -11.19 23.10 -8.12
CA GLY A 388 -11.46 21.99 -9.02
C GLY A 388 -10.22 21.12 -9.30
N THR A 389 -9.17 21.26 -8.49
CA THR A 389 -7.94 20.50 -8.60
C THR A 389 -7.57 19.79 -7.30
N ALA A 390 -6.92 18.63 -7.41
CA ALA A 390 -6.33 17.94 -6.27
C ALA A 390 -4.94 17.40 -6.62
N LEU A 391 -4.04 17.37 -5.64
CA LEU A 391 -2.71 16.78 -5.77
C LEU A 391 -2.57 15.59 -4.83
N ILE A 392 -2.25 14.43 -5.39
CA ILE A 392 -2.06 13.18 -4.65
C ILE A 392 -0.70 12.58 -4.97
N GLY A 393 -0.03 12.07 -3.95
CA GLY A 393 1.25 11.36 -4.09
C GLY A 393 1.15 9.88 -3.73
N GLY A 394 2.00 9.08 -4.37
CA GLY A 394 2.26 7.69 -3.98
C GLY A 394 1.43 6.65 -4.71
N PHE A 395 1.50 5.38 -4.28
CA PHE A 395 1.05 4.24 -5.11
C PHE A 395 -0.19 3.52 -4.57
N SER A 396 -0.93 4.14 -3.65
CA SER A 396 -2.05 3.50 -2.96
C SER A 396 -3.36 3.67 -3.72
N GLY A 397 -3.87 2.58 -4.32
CA GLY A 397 -5.21 2.58 -4.92
C GLY A 397 -6.34 2.85 -3.92
N ASN A 398 -6.12 2.68 -2.60
CA ASN A 398 -7.10 3.05 -1.59
C ASN A 398 -7.35 4.57 -1.53
N LEU A 399 -6.43 5.41 -2.04
CA LEU A 399 -6.65 6.85 -2.10
C LEU A 399 -7.74 7.22 -3.12
N LEU A 400 -8.01 6.36 -4.11
CA LEU A 400 -9.15 6.55 -5.02
C LEU A 400 -10.49 6.54 -4.28
N LYS A 401 -10.58 5.93 -3.09
CA LYS A 401 -11.80 5.93 -2.28
C LYS A 401 -12.26 7.34 -1.88
N ILE A 402 -11.35 8.32 -1.84
CA ILE A 402 -11.69 9.71 -1.55
C ILE A 402 -12.65 10.28 -2.61
N PHE A 403 -12.62 9.70 -3.82
CA PHE A 403 -13.37 10.15 -5.00
C PHE A 403 -14.48 9.18 -5.42
N LEU A 404 -14.71 8.09 -4.68
CA LEU A 404 -15.79 7.15 -4.98
C LEU A 404 -17.10 7.64 -4.37
N GLU A 405 -18.20 7.49 -5.10
CA GLU A 405 -19.54 7.77 -4.58
C GLU A 405 -19.95 6.75 -3.52
N GLY A 406 -20.47 7.20 -2.36
CA GLY A 406 -20.82 6.29 -1.26
C GLY A 406 -19.61 5.77 -0.48
N ALA A 407 -18.44 6.39 -0.61
CA ALA A 407 -17.37 6.18 0.35
C ALA A 407 -17.83 6.70 1.72
N ASP A 408 -18.26 5.78 2.61
CA ASP A 408 -18.68 5.98 4.01
C ASP A 408 -17.64 6.77 4.84
N PHE A 409 -17.61 8.08 4.60
CA PHE A 409 -17.03 9.14 5.41
C PHE A 409 -18.10 10.21 5.70
N GLU A 410 -19.38 9.86 5.49
CA GLU A 410 -20.57 10.72 5.47
C GLU A 410 -21.05 11.23 6.84
N LYS A 411 -20.22 11.24 7.89
CA LYS A 411 -20.64 11.84 9.17
C LYS A 411 -20.20 13.29 9.41
N ASP A 412 -19.30 13.84 8.59
CA ASP A 412 -18.68 15.13 8.95
C ASP A 412 -19.06 16.32 8.04
N TRP A 413 -20.00 16.19 7.09
CA TRP A 413 -20.34 17.32 6.21
C TRP A 413 -21.83 17.52 5.87
N GLU A 414 -22.76 17.20 6.77
CA GLU A 414 -24.18 17.56 6.55
C GLU A 414 -24.46 19.09 6.55
N MET A 415 -23.44 19.97 6.55
CA MET A 415 -23.60 21.39 6.83
C MET A 415 -22.95 22.36 5.83
N VAL A 416 -22.91 22.11 4.52
CA VAL A 416 -22.77 23.23 3.54
C VAL A 416 -23.59 22.98 2.27
N LYS A 417 -24.63 23.81 2.06
CA LYS A 417 -25.53 23.83 0.89
C LYS A 417 -24.89 24.35 -0.42
N HIS A 418 -23.57 24.36 -0.54
CA HIS A 418 -22.82 24.71 -1.75
C HIS A 418 -21.70 23.69 -1.89
N THR A 419 -21.59 23.02 -3.03
CA THR A 419 -20.51 22.06 -3.34
C THR A 419 -19.16 22.75 -3.08
N PRO A 420 -18.39 22.37 -2.04
CA PRO A 420 -17.09 22.97 -1.81
C PRO A 420 -16.21 22.56 -2.99
N LYS A 421 -15.71 23.54 -3.76
CA LYS A 421 -14.82 23.24 -4.87
C LYS A 421 -13.53 22.65 -4.31
N MET A 422 -13.24 21.42 -4.67
CA MET A 422 -12.06 20.69 -4.20
C MET A 422 -10.79 21.47 -4.49
N THR A 423 -9.97 21.69 -3.46
CA THR A 423 -8.61 22.25 -3.58
C THR A 423 -7.57 21.23 -3.06
N PRO A 424 -6.28 21.40 -3.38
CA PRO A 424 -5.23 20.55 -2.81
C PRO A 424 -5.16 20.59 -1.27
N VAL A 425 -5.39 21.74 -0.63
CA VAL A 425 -5.33 21.85 0.85
C VAL A 425 -6.50 21.15 1.53
N ASP A 426 -7.71 21.25 0.97
CA ASP A 426 -8.90 20.58 1.51
C ASP A 426 -8.76 19.06 1.40
N THR A 427 -8.20 18.59 0.28
CA THR A 427 -7.89 17.17 0.05
C THR A 427 -6.91 16.64 1.09
N MET A 428 -5.86 17.41 1.40
CA MET A 428 -4.87 17.05 2.42
C MET A 428 -5.49 16.98 3.81
N ARG A 429 -6.23 18.03 4.22
CA ARG A 429 -6.88 18.08 5.55
C ARG A 429 -7.82 16.91 5.76
N LYS A 430 -8.66 16.61 4.77
CA LYS A 430 -9.57 15.46 4.78
C LYS A 430 -8.85 14.12 5.02
N ALA A 431 -7.63 13.96 4.50
CA ALA A 431 -6.86 12.73 4.68
C ALA A 431 -6.24 12.60 6.08
N ILE A 432 -5.80 13.70 6.69
CA ILE A 432 -5.08 13.70 7.98
C ILE A 432 -5.99 13.86 9.20
N ASP A 433 -7.15 14.50 9.05
CA ASP A 433 -8.10 14.74 10.15
C ASP A 433 -8.95 13.51 10.49
N HIS A 434 -8.70 12.37 9.84
CA HIS A 434 -9.40 11.12 10.12
C HIS A 434 -9.16 10.64 11.56
N GLU A 435 -10.26 10.31 12.27
CA GLU A 435 -10.26 9.85 13.68
C GLU A 435 -9.23 8.77 14.05
N ARG A 436 -8.86 7.88 13.12
CA ARG A 436 -7.84 6.84 13.34
C ARG A 436 -6.48 7.41 13.75
N PHE A 437 -6.21 8.67 13.41
CA PHE A 437 -4.98 9.36 13.76
C PHE A 437 -5.08 10.15 15.07
N ASN A 438 -6.25 10.19 15.72
CA ASN A 438 -6.43 10.91 16.99
C ASN A 438 -5.51 10.38 18.09
N VAL A 439 -5.25 9.06 18.12
CA VAL A 439 -4.34 8.42 19.08
C VAL A 439 -2.86 8.77 18.86
N LEU A 440 -2.54 9.41 17.74
CA LEU A 440 -1.20 9.86 17.37
C LEU A 440 -1.04 11.38 17.48
N ARG A 441 -2.08 12.12 17.89
CA ARG A 441 -1.97 13.55 18.13
C ARG A 441 -1.03 13.79 19.30
N VAL A 442 0.11 14.39 19.01
CA VAL A 442 1.00 14.98 20.00
C VAL A 442 0.55 16.44 20.10
N VAL A 443 0.10 16.84 21.28
CA VAL A 443 -0.33 18.21 21.57
C VAL A 443 0.78 18.84 22.39
N ASP A 444 1.34 19.95 21.91
CA ASP A 444 2.34 20.76 22.63
C ASP A 444 1.73 21.42 23.88
#